data_AF-A0AA36NAR6-F1
#
_entry.id   AF-A0AA36NAR6-F1
#
_cell.length_a   1.000
_cell.length_b   1.000
_cell.length_c   1.000
_cell.angle_alpha   90.00
_cell.angle_beta   90.00
_cell.angle_gamma   90.00
#
_symmetry.space_group_name_H-M   'P 1'
#
loop_
_entity.id
_entity.type
_entity.pdbx_description
1 polymer ?
#
loop_
_entity_poly.entity_id
_entity_poly.type
_entity_poly.pdbx_seq_one_letter_code
_entity_poly.pdbx_strand_id
1 'polypeptide(L)'
;MLFKEAVEICCKVYRILKQPQGNALLIGVGGSGRHCQTRLASFIAFYKCFSIEITKQYKHGAFLEDLKKLYELTGVKNQKLTFLFSDTEIVEESFLEDVANMLSSGEVPNLFTGDELQAIRASLEKPAKEAKINQTAEAMYDFFISRVRENLHIVFCLSYIGNNFRDYCRMYPSLVSCTTAIWLLPWPAEALTEVALKFLTEGELEEHLRAPVAEIFGTAHTTVMRFSTRIYQESRSA
;
A
#
# COMPACT_ATOMS: atom_id res chain seq x y z
N MET A 1 -15.41 10.60 -0.62
CA MET A 1 -16.67 10.20 0.05
C MET A 1 -16.37 9.11 1.06
N LEU A 2 -16.86 9.25 2.29
CA LEU A 2 -16.76 8.22 3.32
C LEU A 2 -18.13 7.55 3.48
N PHE A 3 -18.11 6.23 3.47
CA PHE A 3 -19.24 5.33 3.74
C PHE A 3 -18.69 4.20 4.62
N LYS A 4 -19.57 3.38 5.20
CA LYS A 4 -19.21 2.47 6.29
C LYS A 4 -17.99 1.60 5.98
N GLU A 5 -17.99 0.90 4.85
CA GLU A 5 -16.90 -0.02 4.48
C GLU A 5 -15.59 0.72 4.21
N ALA A 6 -15.64 1.91 3.62
CA ALA A 6 -14.45 2.75 3.46
C ALA A 6 -13.82 3.13 4.80
N VAL A 7 -14.64 3.49 5.79
CA VAL A 7 -14.16 3.80 7.14
C VAL A 7 -13.55 2.55 7.78
N GLU A 8 -14.21 1.39 7.66
CA GLU A 8 -13.67 0.12 8.17
C GLU A 8 -12.31 -0.24 7.56
N ILE A 9 -12.15 -0.09 6.25
CA ILE A 9 -10.87 -0.34 5.57
C ILE A 9 -9.81 0.64 6.06
N CYS A 10 -10.13 1.94 6.14
CA CYS A 10 -9.23 2.95 6.67
C CYS A 10 -8.77 2.61 8.10
N CYS A 11 -9.70 2.21 8.97
CA CYS A 11 -9.39 1.79 10.34
C CYS A 11 -8.50 0.53 10.37
N LYS A 12 -8.75 -0.45 9.50
CA LYS A 12 -7.91 -1.66 9.39
C LYS A 12 -6.48 -1.31 8.97
N VAL A 13 -6.32 -0.47 7.95
CA VAL A 13 -4.99 0.01 7.50
C VAL A 13 -4.31 0.79 8.61
N TYR A 14 -5.00 1.75 9.22
CA TYR A 14 -4.47 2.53 10.35
C TYR A 14 -3.98 1.63 11.49
N ARG A 15 -4.76 0.59 11.84
CA ARG A 15 -4.38 -0.36 12.89
C ARG A 15 -3.09 -1.08 12.55
N ILE A 16 -2.92 -1.53 11.30
CA ILE A 16 -1.68 -2.18 10.84
C ILE A 16 -0.50 -1.20 10.93
N LEU A 17 -0.66 0.03 10.45
CA LEU A 17 0.39 1.06 10.51
C LEU A 17 0.82 1.40 11.96
N LYS A 18 -0.03 1.17 12.96
CA LYS A 18 0.32 1.38 14.37
C LYS A 18 1.00 0.17 15.02
N GLN A 19 1.03 -0.99 14.37
CA GLN A 19 1.75 -2.15 14.85
C GLN A 19 3.26 -2.02 14.53
N PRO A 20 4.16 -2.46 15.43
CA PRO A 20 5.58 -2.58 15.12
C PRO A 20 5.78 -3.47 13.89
N GLN A 21 6.56 -2.99 12.91
CA GLN A 21 6.81 -3.71 11.65
C GLN A 21 5.51 -4.10 10.90
N GLY A 22 4.43 -3.34 11.11
CA GLY A 22 3.14 -3.60 10.49
C GLY A 22 3.12 -3.21 9.01
N ASN A 23 3.10 -4.19 8.13
CA ASN A 23 2.94 -4.03 6.68
C ASN A 23 1.56 -4.54 6.24
N ALA A 24 0.99 -3.96 5.19
CA ALA A 24 -0.33 -4.34 4.69
C ALA A 24 -0.26 -4.79 3.23
N LEU A 25 -1.10 -5.77 2.90
CA LEU A 25 -1.36 -6.20 1.54
C LEU A 25 -2.83 -5.93 1.21
N LEU A 26 -3.10 -4.94 0.35
CA LEU A 26 -4.45 -4.56 -0.05
C LEU A 26 -4.83 -5.26 -1.36
N ILE A 27 -5.75 -6.20 -1.27
CA ILE A 27 -6.19 -7.02 -2.39
C ILE A 27 -7.55 -6.52 -2.87
N GLY A 28 -7.62 -6.02 -4.10
CA GLY A 28 -8.86 -5.46 -4.63
C GLY A 28 -8.76 -5.04 -6.09
N VAL A 29 -9.89 -4.94 -6.77
CA VAL A 29 -9.94 -4.50 -8.17
C VAL A 29 -9.51 -3.05 -8.34
N GLY A 30 -9.14 -2.65 -9.55
CA GLY A 30 -8.94 -1.24 -9.90
C GLY A 30 -10.15 -0.39 -9.50
N GLY A 31 -9.91 0.79 -8.91
CA GLY A 31 -11.00 1.67 -8.44
C GLY A 31 -11.58 1.33 -7.07
N SER A 32 -11.18 0.23 -6.42
CA SER A 32 -11.66 -0.14 -5.06
C SER A 32 -11.25 0.81 -3.92
N GLY A 33 -10.42 1.83 -4.22
CA GLY A 33 -10.01 2.84 -3.23
C GLY A 33 -8.74 2.51 -2.44
N ARG A 34 -8.01 1.42 -2.76
CA ARG A 34 -6.78 0.98 -2.08
C ARG A 34 -5.79 2.12 -1.78
N HIS A 35 -5.47 2.93 -2.80
CA HIS A 35 -4.55 4.07 -2.65
C HIS A 35 -5.12 5.17 -1.76
N CYS A 36 -6.39 5.53 -1.96
CA CYS A 36 -7.06 6.59 -1.20
C CYS A 36 -7.13 6.23 0.29
N GLN A 37 -7.55 5.00 0.61
CA GLN A 37 -7.63 4.53 2.00
C GLN A 37 -6.25 4.47 2.66
N THR A 38 -5.22 4.04 1.93
CA THR A 38 -3.85 4.03 2.46
C THR A 38 -3.36 5.44 2.77
N ARG A 39 -3.53 6.38 1.83
CA ARG A 39 -3.14 7.78 2.03
C ARG A 39 -3.87 8.41 3.22
N LEU A 40 -5.18 8.18 3.32
CA LEU A 40 -5.98 8.67 4.43
C LEU A 40 -5.54 8.08 5.78
N ALA A 41 -5.36 6.76 5.85
CA ALA A 41 -4.89 6.08 7.06
C ALA A 41 -3.49 6.56 7.48
N SER A 42 -2.59 6.75 6.52
CA SER A 42 -1.24 7.28 6.76
C SER A 42 -1.30 8.71 7.29
N PHE A 43 -2.13 9.56 6.69
CA PHE A 43 -2.35 10.93 7.14
C PHE A 43 -2.87 10.99 8.58
N ILE A 44 -3.90 10.18 8.91
CA ILE A 44 -4.44 10.08 10.27
C ILE A 44 -3.38 9.56 11.25
N ALA A 45 -2.50 8.67 10.81
CA ALA A 45 -1.39 8.16 11.61
C ALA A 45 -0.24 9.16 11.82
N PHE A 46 -0.28 10.33 11.16
CA PHE A 46 0.81 11.31 11.04
C PHE A 46 2.05 10.74 10.34
N TYR A 47 1.86 9.81 9.42
CA TYR A 47 2.94 9.21 8.64
C TYR A 47 2.98 9.85 7.25
N LYS A 48 4.18 10.11 6.76
CA LYS A 48 4.34 10.59 5.38
C LYS A 48 4.05 9.44 4.43
N CYS A 49 3.13 9.63 3.49
CA CYS A 49 2.89 8.65 2.44
C CYS A 49 3.81 8.91 1.26
N PHE A 50 4.63 7.93 0.88
CA PHE A 50 5.49 7.97 -0.29
C PHE A 50 4.92 7.05 -1.37
N SER A 51 4.98 7.49 -2.61
CA SER A 51 4.64 6.71 -3.80
C SER A 51 5.65 7.05 -4.88
N ILE A 52 5.97 6.07 -5.72
CA ILE A 52 6.88 6.27 -6.86
C ILE A 52 6.10 6.85 -8.03
N GLU A 53 6.81 7.60 -8.87
CA GLU A 53 6.26 8.18 -10.09
C GLU A 53 6.91 7.52 -11.30
N ILE A 54 6.21 6.55 -11.89
CA ILE A 54 6.71 5.80 -13.04
C ILE A 54 6.72 6.69 -14.27
N THR A 55 7.92 6.88 -14.83
CA THR A 55 8.13 7.49 -16.16
C THR A 55 8.51 6.41 -17.17
N LYS A 56 8.48 6.73 -18.47
CA LYS A 56 8.87 5.77 -19.53
C LYS A 56 10.31 5.24 -19.39
N GLN A 57 11.17 5.97 -18.69
CA GLN A 57 12.59 5.63 -18.49
C GLN A 57 12.85 5.07 -17.09
N TYR A 58 11.79 4.87 -16.29
CA TYR A 58 11.90 4.36 -14.93
C TYR A 58 12.26 2.86 -14.98
N LYS A 59 13.48 2.55 -14.57
CA LYS A 59 14.05 1.20 -14.48
C LYS A 59 14.56 0.94 -13.06
N HIS A 60 15.11 -0.24 -12.81
CA HIS A 60 15.67 -0.64 -11.52
C HIS A 60 16.56 0.40 -10.85
N GLY A 61 17.47 1.05 -11.60
CA GLY A 61 18.34 2.08 -11.03
C GLY A 61 17.55 3.25 -10.41
N ALA A 62 16.49 3.72 -11.06
CA ALA A 62 15.64 4.79 -10.52
C ALA A 62 14.85 4.31 -9.28
N PHE A 63 14.44 3.05 -9.29
CA PHE A 63 13.78 2.43 -8.14
C PHE A 63 14.68 2.35 -6.92
N LEU A 64 15.92 1.89 -7.08
CA LEU A 64 16.91 1.87 -6.00
C LEU A 64 17.17 3.27 -5.43
N GLU A 65 17.20 4.31 -6.26
CA GLU A 65 17.36 5.69 -5.79
C GLU A 65 16.16 6.18 -4.95
N ASP A 66 14.93 5.76 -5.30
CA ASP A 66 13.76 6.05 -4.46
C ASP A 66 13.78 5.22 -3.15
N LEU A 67 14.25 3.98 -3.18
CA LEU A 67 14.47 3.18 -1.97
C LEU A 67 15.52 3.81 -1.06
N LYS A 68 16.65 4.31 -1.59
CA LYS A 68 17.65 5.04 -0.79
C LYS A 68 17.03 6.23 -0.06
N LYS A 69 16.17 7.01 -0.73
CA LYS A 69 15.44 8.12 -0.10
C LYS A 69 14.54 7.63 1.03
N LEU A 70 13.81 6.52 0.83
CA LEU A 70 12.98 5.93 1.87
C LEU A 70 13.81 5.54 3.10
N TYR A 71 14.94 4.86 2.90
CA TYR A 71 15.84 4.43 3.95
C TYR A 71 16.51 5.62 4.69
N GLU A 72 16.86 6.69 3.98
CA GLU A 72 17.40 7.91 4.60
C GLU A 72 16.33 8.58 5.50
N LEU A 73 15.10 8.73 5.00
CA LEU A 73 14.01 9.34 5.76
C LEU A 73 13.65 8.53 7.02
N THR A 74 13.62 7.20 6.90
CA THR A 74 13.16 6.31 7.97
C THR A 74 14.28 5.94 8.95
N GLY A 75 15.47 5.59 8.45
CA GLY A 75 16.59 5.14 9.26
C GLY A 75 17.47 6.27 9.81
N VAL A 76 17.78 7.30 9.00
CA VAL A 76 18.63 8.42 9.44
C VAL A 76 17.77 9.46 10.17
N LYS A 77 16.71 9.96 9.51
CA LYS A 77 15.85 11.04 10.04
C LYS A 77 14.77 10.55 11.00
N ASN A 78 14.64 9.24 11.22
CA ASN A 78 13.67 8.63 12.14
C ASN A 78 12.21 8.99 11.85
N GLN A 79 11.86 9.21 10.59
CA GLN A 79 10.53 9.65 10.22
C GLN A 79 9.65 8.44 9.89
N LYS A 80 8.47 8.38 10.51
CA LYS A 80 7.47 7.35 10.20
C LYS A 80 6.88 7.58 8.82
N LEU A 81 6.95 6.56 7.99
CA LEU A 81 6.68 6.66 6.56
C LEU A 81 5.90 5.42 6.09
N THR A 82 4.88 5.66 5.27
CA THR A 82 4.14 4.61 4.59
C THR A 82 4.52 4.58 3.12
N PHE A 83 5.17 3.51 2.67
CA PHE A 83 5.45 3.27 1.27
C PHE A 83 4.26 2.60 0.62
N LEU A 84 3.56 3.33 -0.25
CA LEU A 84 2.45 2.83 -1.05
C LEU A 84 2.98 2.41 -2.41
N PHE A 85 2.90 1.10 -2.68
CA PHE A 85 3.36 0.46 -3.91
C PHE A 85 2.22 -0.36 -4.53
N SER A 86 2.10 -0.38 -5.84
CA SER A 86 1.02 -1.04 -6.57
C SER A 86 1.56 -1.99 -7.64
N ASP A 87 0.79 -3.03 -7.95
CA ASP A 87 1.07 -3.96 -9.04
C ASP A 87 1.19 -3.28 -10.41
N THR A 88 0.47 -2.19 -10.60
CA THR A 88 0.56 -1.34 -11.80
C THR A 88 1.88 -0.59 -11.95
N GLU A 89 2.66 -0.47 -10.87
CA GLU A 89 3.93 0.26 -10.84
C GLU A 89 5.15 -0.67 -11.03
N ILE A 90 4.92 -1.98 -11.15
CA ILE A 90 5.96 -2.98 -11.39
C ILE A 90 6.35 -2.94 -12.88
N VAL A 91 7.49 -2.33 -13.17
CA VAL A 91 8.06 -2.28 -14.53
C VAL A 91 8.99 -3.47 -14.79
N GLU A 92 9.75 -3.88 -13.78
CA GLU A 92 10.72 -4.98 -13.83
C GLU A 92 10.48 -5.90 -12.62
N GLU A 93 10.65 -7.21 -12.80
CA GLU A 93 10.41 -8.20 -11.73
C GLU A 93 11.30 -7.99 -10.50
N SER A 94 12.49 -7.43 -10.69
CA SER A 94 13.43 -7.07 -9.62
C SER A 94 12.84 -6.12 -8.58
N PHE A 95 11.84 -5.29 -8.94
CA PHE A 95 11.20 -4.39 -7.97
C PHE A 95 10.50 -5.19 -6.87
N LEU A 96 9.87 -6.32 -7.24
CA LEU A 96 9.22 -7.19 -6.26
C LEU A 96 10.23 -7.95 -5.41
N GLU A 97 11.37 -8.33 -5.97
CA GLU A 97 12.46 -8.95 -5.21
C GLU A 97 12.99 -8.00 -4.13
N ASP A 98 13.25 -6.75 -4.49
CA ASP A 98 13.66 -5.71 -3.54
C ASP A 98 12.60 -5.48 -2.45
N VAL A 99 11.33 -5.32 -2.82
CA VAL A 99 10.23 -5.15 -1.85
C VAL A 99 10.09 -6.38 -0.95
N ALA A 100 10.26 -7.58 -1.49
CA ALA A 100 10.24 -8.83 -0.73
C ALA A 100 11.39 -8.91 0.28
N ASN A 101 12.58 -8.41 -0.08
CA ASN A 101 13.73 -8.30 0.80
C ASN A 101 13.50 -7.24 1.90
N MET A 102 12.93 -6.07 1.55
CA MET A 102 12.51 -5.06 2.53
C MET A 102 11.50 -5.60 3.55
N LEU A 103 10.54 -6.43 3.11
CA LEU A 103 9.54 -7.03 4.00
C LEU A 103 10.13 -8.09 4.93
N SER A 104 11.08 -8.89 4.43
CA SER A 104 11.65 -10.04 5.15
C SER A 104 12.79 -9.62 6.08
N SER A 105 13.92 -9.16 5.53
CA SER A 105 15.11 -8.74 6.28
C SER A 105 15.11 -7.24 6.59
N GLY A 106 14.40 -6.42 5.82
CA GLY A 106 14.52 -4.97 5.92
C GLY A 106 15.74 -4.42 5.19
N GLU A 107 16.44 -5.25 4.44
CA GLU A 107 17.64 -4.90 3.69
C GLU A 107 17.44 -5.20 2.21
N VAL A 108 17.96 -4.32 1.35
CA VAL A 108 18.02 -4.55 -0.09
C VAL A 108 19.48 -4.76 -0.48
N PRO A 109 19.84 -5.89 -1.11
CA PRO A 109 21.22 -6.17 -1.52
C PRO A 109 21.77 -5.07 -2.43
N ASN A 110 23.02 -4.66 -2.19
CA ASN A 110 23.72 -3.65 -2.99
C ASN A 110 22.99 -2.30 -3.12
N LEU A 111 22.10 -1.96 -2.17
CA LEU A 111 21.38 -0.68 -2.19
C LEU A 111 22.32 0.51 -1.99
N PHE A 112 23.30 0.39 -1.10
CA PHE A 112 24.26 1.46 -0.77
C PHE A 112 25.67 1.09 -1.18
N THR A 113 26.39 2.07 -1.70
CA THR A 113 27.83 2.02 -1.91
C THR A 113 28.59 2.15 -0.59
N GLY A 114 29.88 1.77 -0.59
CA GLY A 114 30.74 1.88 0.60
C GLY A 114 30.82 3.30 1.15
N ASP A 115 30.86 4.31 0.28
CA ASP A 115 30.92 5.72 0.65
C ASP A 115 29.60 6.22 1.25
N GLU A 116 28.46 5.81 0.68
CA GLU A 116 27.13 6.12 1.23
C GLU A 116 26.93 5.50 2.63
N LEU A 117 27.40 4.26 2.84
CA LEU A 117 27.34 3.61 4.15
C LEU A 117 28.18 4.35 5.20
N GLN A 118 29.35 4.91 4.81
CA GLN A 118 30.14 5.75 5.72
C GLN A 118 29.41 7.04 6.08
N ALA A 119 28.77 7.70 5.11
CA ALA A 119 27.97 8.90 5.36
C ALA A 119 26.76 8.64 6.28
N ILE A 120 26.08 7.50 6.09
CA ILE A 120 24.98 7.06 6.96
C ILE A 120 25.50 6.82 8.38
N ARG A 121 26.62 6.11 8.54
CA ARG A 121 27.24 5.86 9.85
C ARG A 121 27.58 7.16 10.57
N ALA A 122 28.22 8.11 9.89
CA ALA A 122 28.54 9.42 10.45
C ALA A 122 27.29 10.16 10.93
N SER A 123 26.20 10.09 10.16
CA SER A 123 24.92 10.72 10.52
C SER A 123 24.23 10.04 11.72
N LEU A 124 24.49 8.75 11.93
CA LEU A 124 23.90 7.95 13.00
C LEU A 124 24.72 7.90 14.29
N GLU A 125 25.95 8.42 14.32
CA GLU A 125 26.83 8.35 15.49
C GLU A 125 26.17 8.89 16.76
N LYS A 126 25.56 10.07 16.67
CA LYS A 126 24.91 10.71 17.82
C LYS A 126 23.69 9.90 18.29
N PRO A 127 22.71 9.55 17.43
CA PRO A 127 21.61 8.66 17.79
C PRO A 127 22.06 7.30 18.36
N ALA A 128 23.12 6.71 17.81
CA ALA A 128 23.63 5.43 18.25
C ALA A 128 24.30 5.52 19.64
N LYS A 129 25.03 6.60 19.93
CA LYS A 129 25.59 6.86 21.26
C LYS A 129 24.48 7.06 22.30
N GLU A 130 23.44 7.80 21.95
CA GLU A 130 22.25 7.98 22.81
C GLU A 130 21.53 6.64 23.09
N ALA A 131 21.45 5.76 22.08
CA ALA A 131 20.91 4.42 22.19
C ALA A 131 21.89 3.38 22.80
N LYS A 132 23.10 3.79 23.19
CA LYS A 132 24.17 2.93 23.75
C LYS A 132 24.57 1.76 22.84
N ILE A 133 24.52 1.98 21.53
CA ILE A 133 24.95 1.00 20.52
C ILE A 133 26.47 1.09 20.32
N ASN A 134 27.10 -0.07 20.17
CA ASN A 134 28.52 -0.18 19.86
C ASN A 134 28.82 0.49 18.52
N GLN A 135 29.91 1.26 18.45
CA GLN A 135 30.30 2.01 17.25
C GLN A 135 31.02 1.14 16.21
N THR A 136 30.78 -0.18 16.20
CA THR A 136 31.32 -1.08 15.17
C THR A 136 30.52 -0.92 13.88
N ALA A 137 31.17 -1.16 12.75
CA ALA A 137 30.59 -1.04 11.42
C ALA A 137 29.30 -1.86 11.25
N GLU A 138 29.27 -3.06 11.83
CA GLU A 138 28.15 -4.01 11.83
C GLU A 138 27.01 -3.53 12.74
N ALA A 139 27.30 -3.24 14.02
CA ALA A 139 26.26 -2.81 14.97
C ALA A 139 25.58 -1.48 14.57
N MET A 140 26.32 -0.56 13.94
CA MET A 140 25.77 0.69 13.41
C MET A 140 24.83 0.44 12.23
N TYR A 141 25.12 -0.56 11.40
CA TYR A 141 24.29 -0.94 10.28
C TYR A 141 23.03 -1.68 10.75
N ASP A 142 23.16 -2.61 11.70
CA ASP A 142 22.01 -3.27 12.33
C ASP A 142 21.08 -2.26 13.00
N PHE A 143 21.64 -1.25 13.67
CA PHE A 143 20.88 -0.15 14.26
C PHE A 143 20.14 0.68 13.21
N PHE A 144 20.79 0.95 12.07
CA PHE A 144 20.15 1.63 10.95
C PHE A 144 18.96 0.82 10.41
N ILE A 145 19.16 -0.46 10.11
CA ILE A 145 18.11 -1.34 9.58
C ILE A 145 16.97 -1.53 10.58
N SER A 146 17.28 -1.64 11.87
CA SER A 146 16.29 -1.63 12.95
C SER A 146 15.38 -0.40 12.88
N ARG A 147 15.97 0.80 12.79
CA ARG A 147 15.19 2.06 12.66
C ARG A 147 14.38 2.11 11.38
N VAL A 148 14.92 1.61 10.26
CA VAL A 148 14.17 1.50 9.01
C VAL A 148 12.94 0.61 9.21
N ARG A 149 13.10 -0.59 9.77
CA ARG A 149 11.99 -1.53 10.01
C ARG A 149 10.94 -1.01 10.99
N GLU A 150 11.34 -0.19 11.96
CA GLU A 150 10.41 0.42 12.92
C GLU A 150 9.60 1.57 12.34
N ASN A 151 10.17 2.31 11.39
CA ASN A 151 9.56 3.54 10.86
C ASN A 151 8.95 3.38 9.47
N LEU A 152 9.41 2.40 8.68
CA LEU A 152 8.93 2.12 7.33
C LEU A 152 7.81 1.08 7.36
N HIS A 153 6.64 1.48 6.90
CA HIS A 153 5.49 0.59 6.72
C HIS A 153 5.19 0.43 5.24
N ILE A 154 5.23 -0.79 4.73
CA ILE A 154 4.97 -1.09 3.34
C ILE A 154 3.50 -1.45 3.18
N VAL A 155 2.80 -0.76 2.27
CA VAL A 155 1.42 -1.07 1.88
C VAL A 155 1.42 -1.40 0.41
N PHE A 156 1.32 -2.70 0.12
CA PHE A 156 1.34 -3.21 -1.24
C PHE A 156 -0.09 -3.43 -1.74
N CYS A 157 -0.42 -2.88 -2.92
CA CYS A 157 -1.73 -2.96 -3.53
C CYS A 157 -1.70 -3.96 -4.70
N LEU A 158 -2.45 -5.06 -4.59
CA LEU A 158 -2.55 -6.10 -5.61
C LEU A 158 -3.96 -6.27 -6.14
N SER A 159 -4.11 -6.40 -7.46
CA SER A 159 -5.36 -6.81 -8.08
C SER A 159 -5.47 -8.33 -8.06
N TYR A 160 -6.61 -8.86 -7.60
CA TYR A 160 -6.89 -10.29 -7.71
C TYR A 160 -7.33 -10.71 -9.12
N ILE A 161 -7.45 -9.77 -10.06
CA ILE A 161 -7.80 -10.06 -11.46
C ILE A 161 -6.53 -10.48 -12.20
N GLY A 162 -6.58 -11.64 -12.87
CA GLY A 162 -5.47 -12.21 -13.62
C GLY A 162 -4.63 -13.20 -12.80
N ASN A 163 -3.49 -13.61 -13.35
CA ASN A 163 -2.61 -14.60 -12.71
C ASN A 163 -1.52 -13.96 -11.83
N ASN A 164 -1.21 -12.68 -12.05
CA ASN A 164 -0.11 -11.96 -11.38
C ASN A 164 -0.18 -12.08 -9.84
N PHE A 165 -1.36 -11.91 -9.24
CA PHE A 165 -1.52 -12.08 -7.79
C PHE A 165 -1.02 -13.44 -7.30
N ARG A 166 -1.44 -14.52 -7.98
CA ARG A 166 -1.05 -15.88 -7.63
C ARG A 166 0.44 -16.11 -7.86
N ASP A 167 0.96 -15.62 -8.98
CA ASP A 167 2.35 -15.82 -9.36
C ASP A 167 3.30 -15.07 -8.42
N TYR A 168 3.00 -13.81 -8.09
CA TYR A 168 3.77 -13.03 -7.12
C TYR A 168 3.74 -13.64 -5.72
N CYS A 169 2.58 -14.10 -5.23
CA CYS A 169 2.50 -14.74 -3.92
C CYS A 169 3.29 -16.06 -3.85
N ARG A 170 3.46 -16.74 -4.99
CA ARG A 170 4.25 -17.99 -5.08
C ARG A 170 5.74 -17.73 -5.15
N MET A 171 6.14 -16.74 -5.96
CA MET A 171 7.55 -16.38 -6.14
C MET A 171 8.11 -15.67 -4.90
N TYR A 172 7.29 -14.85 -4.24
CA TYR A 172 7.69 -14.02 -3.10
C TYR A 172 6.80 -14.27 -1.88
N PRO A 173 7.05 -15.34 -1.09
CA PRO A 173 6.26 -15.67 0.08
C PRO A 173 6.19 -14.57 1.15
N SER A 174 7.21 -13.71 1.23
CA SER A 174 7.25 -12.58 2.18
C SER A 174 6.12 -11.57 1.95
N LEU A 175 5.58 -11.47 0.74
CA LEU A 175 4.40 -10.66 0.47
C LEU A 175 3.19 -11.10 1.29
N VAL A 176 3.09 -12.38 1.65
CA VAL A 176 1.98 -12.94 2.43
C VAL A 176 2.36 -13.13 3.89
N SER A 177 3.58 -13.58 4.19
CA SER A 177 3.98 -13.88 5.57
C SER A 177 4.35 -12.64 6.39
N CYS A 178 4.85 -11.58 5.74
CA CYS A 178 5.30 -10.35 6.40
C CYS A 178 4.28 -9.21 6.29
N THR A 179 3.10 -9.46 5.73
CA THR A 179 2.03 -8.46 5.61
C THR A 179 0.71 -8.98 6.18
N THR A 180 -0.16 -8.06 6.59
CA THR A 180 -1.55 -8.39 6.90
C THR A 180 -2.41 -8.11 5.68
N ALA A 181 -3.03 -9.16 5.14
CA ALA A 181 -3.91 -9.05 3.99
C ALA A 181 -5.26 -8.43 4.35
N ILE A 182 -5.69 -7.43 3.58
CA ILE A 182 -7.03 -6.85 3.63
C ILE A 182 -7.67 -7.01 2.25
N TRP A 183 -8.83 -7.64 2.22
CA TRP A 183 -9.62 -7.83 1.01
C TRP A 183 -10.62 -6.68 0.85
N LEU A 184 -10.51 -5.97 -0.27
CA LEU A 184 -11.46 -4.95 -0.71
C LEU A 184 -12.39 -5.60 -1.73
N LEU A 185 -13.45 -6.19 -1.22
CA LEU A 185 -14.47 -6.85 -2.00
C LEU A 185 -15.37 -5.84 -2.73
N PRO A 186 -16.08 -6.26 -3.79
CA PRO A 186 -17.11 -5.44 -4.42
C PRO A 186 -18.11 -4.93 -3.38
N TRP A 187 -18.60 -3.70 -3.60
CA TRP A 187 -19.49 -3.06 -2.63
C TRP A 187 -20.84 -3.78 -2.60
N PRO A 188 -21.40 -4.00 -1.40
CA PRO A 188 -22.73 -4.57 -1.26
C PRO A 188 -23.79 -3.56 -1.76
N ALA A 189 -24.99 -4.05 -2.08
CA ALA A 189 -26.06 -3.22 -2.63
C ALA A 189 -26.47 -2.07 -1.68
N GLU A 190 -26.38 -2.33 -0.38
CA GLU A 190 -26.63 -1.37 0.69
C GLU A 190 -25.65 -0.21 0.65
N ALA A 191 -24.35 -0.49 0.45
CA ALA A 191 -23.31 0.55 0.35
C ALA A 191 -23.49 1.40 -0.91
N LEU A 192 -23.86 0.78 -2.04
CA LEU A 192 -24.18 1.50 -3.28
C LEU A 192 -25.39 2.43 -3.09
N THR A 193 -26.40 1.96 -2.38
CA THR A 193 -27.61 2.76 -2.08
C THR A 193 -27.30 3.90 -1.11
N GLU A 194 -26.49 3.68 -0.08
CA GLU A 194 -26.05 4.73 0.87
C GLU A 194 -25.29 5.84 0.13
N VAL A 195 -24.37 5.45 -0.75
CA VAL A 195 -23.58 6.37 -1.57
C VAL A 195 -24.48 7.15 -2.52
N ALA A 196 -25.40 6.49 -3.22
CA ALA A 196 -26.36 7.14 -4.09
C ALA A 196 -27.23 8.15 -3.32
N LEU A 197 -27.72 7.77 -2.12
CA LEU A 197 -28.52 8.64 -1.28
C LEU A 197 -27.76 9.90 -0.84
N LYS A 198 -26.47 9.76 -0.48
CA LYS A 198 -25.61 10.90 -0.15
C LYS A 198 -25.49 11.87 -1.32
N PHE A 199 -25.21 11.38 -2.53
CA PHE A 199 -25.16 12.23 -3.73
C PHE A 199 -26.50 12.90 -4.05
N LEU A 200 -27.62 12.19 -3.89
CA LEU A 200 -28.96 12.73 -4.15
C LEU A 200 -29.41 13.77 -3.11
N THR A 201 -28.86 13.71 -1.90
CA THR A 201 -29.12 14.71 -0.85
C THR A 201 -28.48 16.05 -1.18
N GLU A 202 -27.37 16.06 -1.91
CA GLU A 202 -26.70 17.28 -2.39
C GLU A 202 -27.37 17.86 -3.65
N GLY A 203 -28.33 17.15 -4.27
CA GLY A 203 -29.03 17.56 -5.48
C GLY A 203 -30.39 18.21 -5.24
N GLU A 204 -31.00 18.72 -6.33
CA GLU A 204 -32.32 19.39 -6.33
C GLU A 204 -33.51 18.41 -6.28
N LEU A 205 -33.27 17.11 -6.11
CA LEU A 205 -34.33 16.09 -6.12
C LEU A 205 -35.22 16.21 -4.87
N GLU A 206 -36.54 16.10 -5.05
CA GLU A 206 -37.51 16.10 -3.96
C GLU A 206 -37.22 14.97 -2.96
N GLU A 207 -37.33 15.27 -1.66
CA GLU A 207 -36.89 14.40 -0.57
C GLU A 207 -37.54 13.01 -0.61
N HIS A 208 -38.83 12.96 -0.95
CA HIS A 208 -39.59 11.71 -1.03
C HIS A 208 -39.15 10.79 -2.20
N LEU A 209 -38.49 11.33 -3.23
CA LEU A 209 -37.99 10.58 -4.38
C LEU A 209 -36.55 10.07 -4.19
N ARG A 210 -35.81 10.61 -3.21
CA ARG A 210 -34.38 10.31 -3.05
C ARG A 210 -34.11 8.84 -2.75
N ALA A 211 -34.85 8.24 -1.81
CA ALA A 211 -34.64 6.85 -1.41
C ALA A 211 -34.99 5.84 -2.54
N PRO A 212 -36.16 5.94 -3.21
CA PRO A 212 -36.47 5.08 -4.35
C PRO A 212 -35.46 5.20 -5.50
N VAL A 213 -35.01 6.42 -5.82
CA VAL A 213 -34.04 6.64 -6.89
C VAL A 213 -32.66 6.08 -6.50
N ALA A 214 -32.24 6.20 -5.24
CA ALA A 214 -31.01 5.59 -4.74
C ALA A 214 -31.01 4.06 -4.89
N GLU A 215 -32.14 3.40 -4.60
CA GLU A 215 -32.31 1.95 -4.76
C GLU A 215 -32.22 1.52 -6.23
N ILE A 216 -32.77 2.32 -7.15
CA ILE A 216 -32.62 2.10 -8.60
C ILE A 216 -31.15 2.15 -9.00
N PHE A 217 -30.38 3.12 -8.52
CA PHE A 217 -28.94 3.20 -8.82
C PHE A 217 -28.18 1.99 -8.28
N GLY A 218 -28.46 1.57 -7.04
CA GLY A 218 -27.88 0.35 -6.46
C GLY A 218 -28.18 -0.88 -7.32
N THR A 219 -29.46 -1.09 -7.66
CA THR A 219 -29.93 -2.22 -8.47
C THR A 219 -29.32 -2.21 -9.87
N ALA A 220 -29.28 -1.05 -10.53
CA ALA A 220 -28.71 -0.90 -11.86
C ALA A 220 -27.22 -1.28 -11.86
N HIS A 221 -26.46 -0.81 -10.87
CA HIS A 221 -25.03 -1.11 -10.75
C HIS A 221 -24.77 -2.61 -10.51
N THR A 222 -25.49 -3.23 -9.57
CA THR A 222 -25.37 -4.68 -9.32
C THR A 222 -25.77 -5.50 -10.56
N THR A 223 -26.79 -5.04 -11.30
CA THR A 223 -27.25 -5.69 -12.53
C THR A 223 -26.18 -5.65 -13.61
N VAL A 224 -25.56 -4.48 -13.85
CA VAL A 224 -24.45 -4.34 -14.81
C VAL A 224 -23.29 -5.26 -14.42
N MET A 225 -22.86 -5.26 -13.16
CA MET A 225 -21.79 -6.13 -12.68
C MET A 225 -22.06 -7.62 -12.93
N ARG A 226 -23.31 -8.06 -12.69
CA ARG A 226 -23.73 -9.44 -12.95
C ARG A 226 -23.69 -9.77 -14.45
N PHE A 227 -24.23 -8.90 -15.31
CA PHE A 227 -24.21 -9.11 -16.75
C PHE A 227 -22.80 -9.06 -17.34
N SER A 228 -21.94 -8.15 -16.89
CA SER A 228 -20.52 -8.10 -17.31
C SER A 228 -19.79 -9.40 -16.98
N THR A 229 -20.04 -9.96 -15.79
CA THR A 229 -19.45 -11.26 -15.39
C THR A 229 -19.95 -12.39 -16.29
N ARG A 230 -21.25 -12.42 -16.60
CA ARG A 230 -21.86 -13.42 -17.49
C ARG A 230 -21.29 -13.33 -18.91
N ILE A 231 -21.24 -12.14 -19.50
CA ILE A 231 -20.68 -11.92 -20.84
C ILE A 231 -19.21 -12.37 -20.89
N TYR A 232 -18.42 -12.03 -19.87
CA TYR A 232 -17.02 -12.46 -19.78
C TYR A 232 -16.88 -13.99 -19.75
N GLN A 233 -17.73 -14.69 -18.99
CA GLN A 233 -17.74 -16.15 -18.95
C GLN A 233 -18.13 -16.75 -20.31
N GLU A 234 -19.21 -16.26 -20.92
CA GLU A 234 -19.70 -16.73 -22.21
C GLU A 234 -18.65 -16.53 -23.33
N SER A 235 -17.97 -15.38 -23.34
CA SER A 235 -16.89 -15.08 -24.31
C SER A 235 -15.64 -15.94 -24.17
N ARG A 236 -15.44 -16.62 -23.03
CA ARG A 236 -14.31 -17.54 -22.80
C ARG A 236 -14.64 -18.99 -23.18
N SER A 237 -15.92 -19.30 -23.31
CA SER A 237 -16.44 -20.62 -23.70
C SER A 237 -16.76 -20.73 -25.20
N ALA A 238 -16.66 -19.63 -25.95
CA ALA A 238 -16.73 -19.57 -27.41
C ALA A 238 -15.31 -19.50 -28.01
#